data_AF-A0A8J4E022-F1
#
_entry.id   AF-A0A8J4E022-F1
#
_cell.length_a   1.000
_cell.length_b   1.000
_cell.length_c   1.000
_cell.angle_alpha   90.00
_cell.angle_beta   90.00
_cell.angle_gamma   90.00
#
_symmetry.space_group_name_H-M   'P 1'
#
loop_
_entity.id
_entity.type
_entity.pdbx_description
1 polymer ?
#
loop_
_entity_poly.entity_id
_entity_poly.type
_entity_poly.pdbx_seq_one_letter_code
_entity_poly.pdbx_strand_id
1 'polypeptide(L)'
;MLTRSTRRSLLALAGVTAGITSLAATGAPAVATPADPAPDAANGAWVSPEEAAKYSAPSADALESLATCTDFRDFLPNSTIDVWVPTTADGNGNCQLGPGNQGNAVGKLQLAIRDCYPGAARIMGPIDKIYGGNTAAAVAEVQRIEGVVPRDGYYGPQTKNAMLWPGYQNGQWVGCRPLV
;
A
#
# COMPACT_ATOMS: atom_id res chain seq x y z
N MET A 1 -3.45 -60.75 23.91
CA MET A 1 -4.86 -61.19 24.03
C MET A 1 -5.73 -59.96 23.83
N LEU A 2 -6.12 -59.62 22.60
CA LEU A 2 -7.37 -60.01 21.93
C LEU A 2 -8.63 -59.58 22.70
N THR A 3 -9.30 -58.53 22.21
CA THR A 3 -10.72 -58.63 21.82
C THR A 3 -11.12 -57.47 20.91
N ARG A 4 -11.51 -57.84 19.69
CA ARG A 4 -12.22 -57.01 18.71
C ARG A 4 -13.63 -56.73 19.24
N SER A 5 -14.20 -55.55 18.96
CA SER A 5 -15.64 -55.41 18.85
C SER A 5 -16.00 -54.63 17.58
N THR A 6 -16.75 -55.33 16.75
CA THR A 6 -17.22 -55.03 15.41
C THR A 6 -18.63 -54.44 15.52
N ARG A 7 -19.01 -53.51 14.62
CA ARG A 7 -20.19 -53.70 13.73
C ARG A 7 -20.40 -52.49 12.80
N ARG A 8 -20.41 -52.83 11.51
CA ARG A 8 -20.93 -52.06 10.38
C ARG A 8 -22.47 -52.10 10.41
N SER A 9 -23.11 -51.00 10.04
CA SER A 9 -24.44 -51.01 9.40
C SER A 9 -24.50 -49.94 8.33
N LEU A 10 -24.64 -50.40 7.09
CA LEU A 10 -25.11 -49.66 5.92
C LEU A 10 -26.61 -49.35 6.10
N LEU A 11 -27.12 -48.24 5.52
CA LEU A 11 -28.28 -48.29 4.63
C LEU A 11 -28.42 -46.97 3.84
N ALA A 12 -28.71 -47.13 2.56
CA ALA A 12 -28.90 -46.11 1.54
C ALA A 12 -30.33 -45.54 1.53
N LEU A 13 -30.46 -44.29 1.06
CA LEU A 13 -31.66 -43.67 0.48
C LEU A 13 -31.14 -42.81 -0.69
N ALA A 14 -31.32 -43.22 -1.95
CA ALA A 14 -32.40 -42.78 -2.85
C ALA A 14 -32.54 -41.23 -2.83
N GLY A 15 -32.17 -40.45 -3.85
CA GLY A 15 -32.39 -40.64 -5.28
C GLY A 15 -33.56 -39.75 -5.71
N VAL A 16 -33.30 -38.49 -6.06
CA VAL A 16 -34.19 -37.69 -6.94
C VAL A 16 -33.32 -36.85 -7.87
N THR A 17 -33.15 -37.34 -9.08
CA THR A 17 -32.65 -36.59 -10.24
C THR A 17 -33.83 -35.84 -10.87
N ALA A 18 -33.85 -34.53 -10.73
CA ALA A 18 -34.63 -33.66 -11.61
C ALA A 18 -33.65 -33.01 -12.59
N GLY A 19 -33.68 -33.47 -13.85
CA GLY A 19 -33.00 -32.81 -14.95
C GLY A 19 -33.64 -31.45 -15.20
N ILE A 20 -32.81 -30.42 -15.33
CA ILE A 20 -33.19 -29.18 -15.99
C ILE A 20 -32.25 -28.99 -17.17
N THR A 21 -32.87 -29.00 -18.35
CA THR A 21 -32.33 -28.65 -19.66
C THR A 21 -31.49 -27.37 -19.63
N SER A 22 -30.32 -27.44 -20.25
CA SER A 22 -29.43 -26.30 -20.49
C SER A 22 -30.14 -25.18 -21.24
N LEU A 23 -30.05 -23.95 -20.71
CA LEU A 23 -30.25 -22.73 -21.48
C LEU A 23 -28.88 -22.07 -21.66
N ALA A 24 -28.35 -22.12 -22.89
CA ALA A 24 -27.23 -21.26 -23.27
C ALA A 24 -27.76 -19.83 -23.36
N ALA A 25 -27.42 -18.99 -22.38
CA ALA A 25 -27.59 -17.56 -22.44
C ALA A 25 -26.22 -16.91 -22.64
N THR A 26 -25.92 -16.54 -23.88
CA THR A 26 -24.94 -15.50 -24.20
C THR A 26 -25.45 -14.16 -23.65
N GLY A 27 -24.72 -13.52 -22.74
CA GLY A 27 -25.03 -12.14 -22.34
C GLY A 27 -24.36 -11.66 -21.06
N ALA A 28 -23.26 -10.90 -21.23
CA ALA A 28 -22.77 -9.77 -20.44
C ALA A 28 -22.40 -9.94 -18.93
N PRO A 29 -21.33 -9.27 -18.47
CA PRO A 29 -20.95 -9.24 -17.06
C PRO A 29 -22.03 -8.57 -16.22
N ALA A 30 -22.27 -9.13 -15.03
CA ALA A 30 -23.05 -8.47 -14.00
C ALA A 30 -22.41 -7.10 -13.69
N VAL A 31 -23.08 -6.04 -14.15
CA VAL A 31 -22.78 -4.67 -13.76
C VAL A 31 -23.03 -4.61 -12.26
N ALA A 32 -21.96 -4.34 -11.50
CA ALA A 32 -22.06 -4.00 -10.09
C ALA A 32 -23.10 -2.87 -9.95
N THR A 33 -24.14 -3.12 -9.18
CA THR A 33 -25.00 -2.06 -8.64
C THR A 33 -24.11 -0.99 -8.01
N PRO A 34 -24.28 0.31 -8.32
CA PRO A 34 -23.49 1.34 -7.69
C PRO A 34 -23.73 1.28 -6.19
N ALA A 35 -22.63 1.10 -5.46
CA ALA A 35 -22.62 1.20 -4.01
C ALA A 35 -23.28 2.52 -3.60
N ASP A 36 -24.17 2.45 -2.61
CA ASP A 36 -24.71 3.62 -1.95
C ASP A 36 -23.57 4.60 -1.61
N PRO A 37 -23.74 5.92 -1.81
CA PRO A 37 -22.67 6.88 -1.54
C PRO A 37 -22.26 6.81 -0.07
N ALA A 38 -20.95 6.63 0.15
CA ALA A 38 -20.36 6.66 1.48
C ALA A 38 -20.51 8.06 2.10
N PRO A 39 -20.75 8.17 3.43
CA PRO A 39 -20.76 9.45 4.10
C PRO A 39 -19.37 10.09 4.05
N ASP A 40 -19.34 11.41 3.92
CA ASP A 40 -18.15 12.24 4.00
C ASP A 40 -17.45 12.04 5.36
N ALA A 41 -16.18 11.61 5.34
CA ALA A 41 -15.39 11.35 6.54
C ALA A 41 -15.01 12.61 7.35
N ALA A 42 -15.61 13.77 7.05
CA ALA A 42 -15.29 15.03 7.70
C ALA A 42 -16.48 15.72 8.36
N ASN A 43 -17.70 15.76 7.80
CA ASN A 43 -18.78 16.60 8.37
C ASN A 43 -20.23 16.06 8.27
N GLY A 44 -20.48 14.83 7.81
CA GLY A 44 -21.82 14.25 7.73
C GLY A 44 -22.78 14.96 6.75
N ALA A 45 -22.26 15.72 5.78
CA ALA A 45 -23.05 16.45 4.81
C ALA A 45 -23.20 15.68 3.48
N TRP A 46 -24.45 15.49 3.05
CA TRP A 46 -24.79 14.95 1.74
C TRP A 46 -24.43 15.98 0.66
N VAL A 47 -23.37 15.71 -0.11
CA VAL A 47 -22.95 16.53 -1.26
C VAL A 47 -23.36 15.90 -2.58
N SER A 48 -23.54 16.72 -3.62
CA SER A 48 -23.92 16.28 -4.96
C SER A 48 -22.85 15.38 -5.59
N PRO A 49 -23.22 14.44 -6.48
CA PRO A 49 -22.27 13.51 -7.10
C PRO A 49 -21.15 14.20 -7.91
N GLU A 50 -21.38 15.42 -8.40
CA GLU A 50 -20.36 16.22 -9.10
C GLU A 50 -19.30 16.84 -8.18
N GLU A 51 -19.64 17.13 -6.93
CA GLU A 51 -18.71 17.65 -5.92
C GLU A 51 -17.92 16.51 -5.26
N ALA A 52 -18.53 15.33 -5.11
CA ALA A 52 -17.84 14.11 -4.66
C ALA A 52 -16.74 13.64 -5.65
N ALA A 53 -16.91 13.91 -6.95
CA ALA A 53 -15.92 13.58 -7.97
C ALA A 53 -14.59 14.34 -7.81
N LYS A 54 -14.58 15.49 -7.11
CA LYS A 54 -13.35 16.25 -6.81
C LYS A 54 -12.52 15.63 -5.68
N TYR A 55 -13.12 14.71 -4.90
CA TYR A 55 -12.50 14.03 -3.76
C TYR A 55 -12.32 12.53 -3.99
N SER A 56 -12.58 12.04 -5.21
CA SER A 56 -12.31 10.65 -5.55
C SER A 56 -10.82 10.38 -5.42
N ALA A 57 -10.45 9.61 -4.40
CA ALA A 57 -9.12 9.04 -4.28
C ALA A 57 -8.79 8.28 -5.57
N PRO A 58 -7.54 8.31 -6.06
CA PRO A 58 -7.16 7.41 -7.14
C PRO A 58 -7.47 5.98 -6.70
N SER A 59 -8.09 5.20 -7.58
CA SER A 59 -8.31 3.77 -7.32
C SER A 59 -6.96 3.08 -7.13
N ALA A 60 -6.94 2.01 -6.34
CA ALA A 60 -5.74 1.20 -6.09
C ALA A 60 -5.03 0.73 -7.38
N ASP A 61 -5.73 0.73 -8.52
CA ASP A 61 -5.23 0.40 -9.85
C ASP A 61 -4.14 1.35 -10.37
N ALA A 62 -4.01 2.56 -9.82
CA ALA A 62 -2.96 3.50 -10.24
C ALA A 62 -1.57 3.13 -9.67
N LEU A 63 -1.53 2.47 -8.51
CA LEU A 63 -0.31 2.06 -7.80
C LEU A 63 0.32 0.79 -8.40
N GLU A 64 -0.46 -0.03 -9.08
CA GLU A 64 0.02 -1.24 -9.78
C GLU A 64 0.78 -0.93 -11.09
N SER A 65 0.73 0.32 -11.58
CA SER A 65 1.36 0.69 -12.86
C SER A 65 2.78 1.23 -12.76
N LEU A 66 3.25 1.56 -11.55
CA LEU A 66 4.58 2.12 -11.34
C LEU A 66 5.64 1.02 -11.24
N ALA A 67 6.82 1.30 -11.80
CA ALA A 67 7.98 0.45 -11.59
C ALA A 67 8.34 0.39 -10.10
N THR A 68 8.84 -0.76 -9.63
CA THR A 68 9.34 -0.90 -8.26
C THR A 68 10.62 -0.09 -8.08
N CYS A 69 10.74 0.66 -6.98
CA CYS A 69 12.02 1.27 -6.61
C CYS A 69 13.00 0.17 -6.18
N THR A 70 14.19 0.14 -6.75
CA THR A 70 15.21 -0.87 -6.47
C THR A 70 16.50 -0.28 -5.92
N ASP A 71 16.70 1.03 -6.11
CA ASP A 71 17.89 1.77 -5.72
C ASP A 71 17.50 3.11 -5.05
N PHE A 72 18.47 4.01 -4.86
CA PHE A 72 18.23 5.36 -4.39
C PHE A 72 19.22 6.34 -5.04
N ARG A 73 18.82 7.61 -5.14
CA ARG A 73 19.67 8.70 -5.66
C ARG A 73 19.47 9.97 -4.84
N ASP A 74 20.42 10.89 -4.96
CA ASP A 74 20.22 12.24 -4.44
C ASP A 74 19.20 12.98 -5.32
N PHE A 75 18.17 13.54 -4.69
CA PHE A 75 17.07 14.23 -5.35
C PHE A 75 17.25 15.74 -5.41
N LEU A 76 18.27 16.29 -4.73
CA LEU A 76 18.61 17.72 -4.79
C LEU A 76 20.02 17.94 -5.40
N PRO A 77 20.27 17.49 -6.65
CA PRO A 77 21.62 17.41 -7.21
C PRO A 77 22.35 18.75 -7.41
N ASN A 78 21.64 19.88 -7.28
CA ASN A 78 22.21 21.23 -7.38
C ASN A 78 22.21 21.96 -6.02
N SER A 79 22.04 21.23 -4.92
CA SER A 79 22.06 21.73 -3.56
C SER A 79 23.41 21.45 -2.90
N THR A 80 23.71 22.17 -1.82
CA THR A 80 24.80 21.78 -0.90
C THR A 80 24.36 20.70 0.09
N ILE A 81 23.08 20.30 0.02
CA ILE A 81 22.45 19.33 0.88
C ILE A 81 21.99 18.15 0.03
N ASP A 82 22.55 16.98 0.29
CA ASP A 82 22.16 15.72 -0.31
C ASP A 82 20.89 15.19 0.37
N VAL A 83 19.92 14.74 -0.42
CA VAL A 83 18.69 14.11 0.05
C VAL A 83 18.44 12.83 -0.74
N TRP A 84 18.67 11.69 -0.08
CA TRP A 84 18.64 10.37 -0.72
C TRP A 84 17.23 9.77 -0.71
N VAL A 85 16.62 9.64 -1.90
CA VAL A 85 15.27 9.09 -2.06
C VAL A 85 15.29 7.77 -2.85
N PRO A 86 14.37 6.83 -2.58
CA PRO A 86 14.16 5.64 -3.41
C PRO A 86 13.91 5.97 -4.88
N THR A 87 14.56 5.23 -5.77
CA THR A 87 14.44 5.32 -7.22
C THR A 87 14.46 3.94 -7.87
N THR A 88 14.15 3.85 -9.16
CA THR A 88 14.57 2.70 -9.97
C THR A 88 16.09 2.69 -10.16
N ALA A 89 16.62 1.61 -10.75
CA ALA A 89 18.05 1.47 -11.06
C ALA A 89 18.56 2.63 -11.95
N ASP A 90 17.74 3.09 -12.89
CA ASP A 90 18.07 4.20 -13.80
C ASP A 90 17.88 5.58 -13.15
N GLY A 91 17.55 5.64 -11.86
CA GLY A 91 17.40 6.89 -11.11
C GLY A 91 16.02 7.55 -11.21
N ASN A 92 15.01 6.86 -11.75
CA ASN A 92 13.65 7.40 -11.80
C ASN A 92 13.01 7.36 -10.40
N GLY A 93 12.73 8.53 -9.82
CA GLY A 93 12.02 8.67 -8.54
C GLY A 93 10.49 8.59 -8.64
N ASN A 94 9.93 8.30 -9.81
CA ASN A 94 8.53 7.97 -10.03
C ASN A 94 8.36 6.44 -10.02
N CYS A 95 8.49 5.86 -8.84
CA CYS A 95 8.46 4.43 -8.59
C CYS A 95 7.74 4.14 -7.26
N GLN A 96 7.46 2.87 -7.00
CA GLN A 96 6.72 2.44 -5.82
C GLN A 96 7.48 1.44 -4.95
N LEU A 97 7.19 1.46 -3.65
CA LEU A 97 7.51 0.40 -2.70
C LEU A 97 6.25 -0.02 -1.94
N GLY A 98 6.09 -1.32 -1.72
CA GLY A 98 5.01 -1.90 -0.95
C GLY A 98 5.39 -3.27 -0.36
N PRO A 99 4.45 -3.94 0.33
CA PRO A 99 4.68 -5.23 0.95
C PRO A 99 5.38 -6.25 0.02
N GLY A 100 6.42 -6.90 0.53
CA GLY A 100 7.22 -7.87 -0.22
C GLY A 100 8.40 -7.28 -0.99
N ASN A 101 8.49 -5.95 -1.13
CA ASN A 101 9.71 -5.32 -1.64
C ASN A 101 10.83 -5.35 -0.60
N GLN A 102 12.07 -5.35 -1.07
CA GLN A 102 13.25 -5.39 -0.21
C GLN A 102 14.47 -4.74 -0.89
N GLY A 103 15.48 -4.42 -0.09
CA GLY A 103 16.78 -3.94 -0.58
C GLY A 103 17.02 -2.45 -0.30
N ASN A 104 17.91 -1.85 -1.10
CA ASN A 104 18.45 -0.52 -0.79
C ASN A 104 17.39 0.58 -0.79
N ALA A 105 16.45 0.53 -1.74
CA ALA A 105 15.31 1.44 -1.78
C ALA A 105 14.50 1.42 -0.47
N VAL A 106 14.13 0.21 0.00
CA VAL A 106 13.39 0.04 1.27
C VAL A 106 14.23 0.53 2.45
N GLY A 107 15.51 0.19 2.50
CA GLY A 107 16.40 0.65 3.57
C GLY A 107 16.48 2.18 3.66
N LYS A 108 16.41 2.88 2.53
CA LYS A 108 16.39 4.36 2.52
C LYS A 108 15.07 4.95 2.96
N LEU A 109 13.95 4.36 2.55
CA LEU A 109 12.65 4.74 3.09
C LEU A 109 12.60 4.57 4.63
N GLN A 110 13.02 3.41 5.13
CA GLN A 110 13.06 3.12 6.56
C GLN A 110 13.98 4.09 7.32
N LEU A 111 15.13 4.46 6.74
CA LEU A 111 16.02 5.47 7.28
C LEU A 111 15.31 6.82 7.46
N ALA A 112 14.58 7.27 6.43
CA ALA A 112 13.83 8.51 6.47
C ALA A 112 12.73 8.49 7.55
N ILE A 113 11.99 7.38 7.63
CA ILE A 113 10.98 7.17 8.69
C ILE A 113 11.63 7.22 10.08
N ARG A 114 12.74 6.53 10.28
CA ARG A 114 13.44 6.50 11.58
C ARG A 114 13.85 7.89 12.04
N ASP A 115 14.49 8.66 11.16
CA ASP A 115 15.16 9.90 11.51
C ASP A 115 14.21 11.10 11.53
N CYS A 116 13.15 11.08 10.71
CA CYS A 116 12.24 12.22 10.57
C CYS A 116 10.84 11.99 11.16
N TYR A 117 10.48 10.75 11.48
CA TYR A 117 9.17 10.38 11.99
C TYR A 117 9.25 9.45 13.20
N PRO A 118 9.68 9.94 14.38
CA PRO A 118 9.91 9.10 15.55
C PRO A 118 8.68 8.32 16.03
N GLY A 119 7.46 8.81 15.77
CA GLY A 119 6.22 8.08 16.02
C GLY A 119 6.08 6.84 15.11
N ALA A 120 6.20 7.03 13.80
CA ALA A 120 6.16 5.95 12.82
C ALA A 120 7.35 4.97 12.97
N ALA A 121 8.53 5.47 13.36
CA ALA A 121 9.71 4.67 13.60
C ALA A 121 9.50 3.57 14.65
N ARG A 122 8.72 3.85 15.70
CA ARG A 122 8.38 2.87 16.75
C ARG A 122 7.50 1.73 16.25
N ILE A 123 6.68 2.00 15.23
CA ILE A 123 5.82 1.00 14.58
C ILE A 123 6.68 0.11 13.68
N MET A 124 7.53 0.74 12.86
CA MET A 124 8.38 0.07 11.88
C MET A 124 9.36 -0.91 12.54
N GLY A 125 10.02 -0.48 13.62
CA GLY A 125 11.13 -1.21 14.22
C GLY A 125 12.49 -0.90 13.55
N PRO A 126 13.46 -1.83 13.59
CA PRO A 126 14.79 -1.60 13.05
C PRO A 126 14.79 -1.47 11.52
N ILE A 127 15.84 -0.86 10.97
CA ILE A 127 16.08 -0.84 9.53
C ILE A 127 16.61 -2.22 9.11
N ASP A 128 15.75 -3.02 8.50
CA ASP A 128 16.04 -4.38 8.04
C ASP A 128 16.05 -4.51 6.50
N LYS A 129 15.71 -3.42 5.79
CA LYS A 129 15.55 -3.37 4.33
C LYS A 129 14.42 -4.24 3.79
N ILE A 130 13.44 -4.60 4.61
CA ILE A 130 12.29 -5.43 4.24
C ILE A 130 11.01 -4.61 4.40
N TYR A 131 10.21 -4.56 3.34
CA TYR A 131 8.91 -3.92 3.38
C TYR A 131 7.88 -4.92 3.92
N GLY A 132 7.94 -5.16 5.23
CA GLY A 132 6.98 -5.98 5.95
C GLY A 132 5.75 -5.18 6.40
N GLY A 133 4.85 -5.84 7.13
CA GLY A 133 3.62 -5.20 7.66
C GLY A 133 3.90 -3.99 8.55
N ASN A 134 4.97 -4.03 9.35
CA ASN A 134 5.37 -2.90 10.19
C ASN A 134 5.84 -1.69 9.36
N THR A 135 6.59 -1.93 8.28
CA THR A 135 7.00 -0.87 7.34
C THR A 135 5.77 -0.26 6.67
N ALA A 136 4.81 -1.09 6.22
CA ALA A 136 3.55 -0.60 5.64
C ALA A 136 2.74 0.25 6.63
N ALA A 137 2.60 -0.20 7.87
CA ALA A 137 1.91 0.54 8.92
C ALA A 137 2.62 1.86 9.27
N ALA A 138 3.95 1.87 9.28
CA ALA A 138 4.72 3.10 9.48
C ALA A 138 4.58 4.08 8.32
N VAL A 139 4.53 3.61 7.07
CA VAL A 139 4.24 4.46 5.91
C VAL A 139 2.83 5.03 5.97
N ALA A 140 1.84 4.23 6.37
CA ALA A 140 0.48 4.71 6.58
C ALA A 140 0.43 5.81 7.66
N GLU A 141 1.24 5.70 8.71
CA GLU A 141 1.37 6.74 9.73
C GLU A 141 2.07 8.01 9.20
N VAL A 142 3.08 7.88 8.35
CA VAL A 142 3.69 9.03 7.67
C VAL A 142 2.67 9.72 6.76
N GLN A 143 1.95 8.97 5.93
CA GLN A 143 0.85 9.50 5.13
C GLN A 143 -0.21 10.17 6.00
N ARG A 144 -0.45 9.62 7.21
CA ARG A 144 -1.37 10.20 8.19
C ARG A 144 -0.92 11.58 8.67
N ILE A 145 0.36 11.71 9.00
CA ILE A 145 1.01 12.93 9.50
C ILE A 145 1.06 14.00 8.40
N GLU A 146 1.45 13.61 7.18
CA GLU A 146 1.64 14.52 6.05
C GLU A 146 0.35 14.83 5.27
N GLY A 147 -0.78 14.28 5.69
CA GLY A 147 -2.07 14.53 5.02
C GLY A 147 -2.22 13.87 3.65
N VAL A 148 -1.41 12.86 3.34
CA VAL A 148 -1.50 12.10 2.08
C VAL A 148 -2.75 11.22 2.11
N VAL A 149 -3.45 11.17 0.97
CA VAL A 149 -4.62 10.32 0.75
C VAL A 149 -4.45 9.53 -0.57
N PRO A 150 -4.74 8.22 -0.58
CA PRO A 150 -5.13 7.38 0.56
C PRO A 150 -3.98 7.11 1.55
N ARG A 151 -4.31 6.67 2.78
CA ARG A 151 -3.36 6.22 3.83
C ARG A 151 -3.20 4.71 3.74
N ASP A 152 -2.73 4.26 2.59
CA ASP A 152 -2.71 2.86 2.17
C ASP A 152 -1.45 2.09 2.61
N GLY A 153 -0.45 2.79 3.15
CA GLY A 153 0.82 2.18 3.54
C GLY A 153 1.69 1.79 2.35
N TYR A 154 1.40 2.27 1.14
CA TYR A 154 2.27 2.17 -0.03
C TYR A 154 3.10 3.45 -0.18
N TYR A 155 4.39 3.28 -0.45
CA TYR A 155 5.26 4.40 -0.76
C TYR A 155 5.23 4.63 -2.27
N GLY A 156 4.66 5.76 -2.69
CA GLY A 156 4.67 6.20 -4.08
C GLY A 156 5.05 7.68 -4.19
N PRO A 157 4.93 8.28 -5.40
CA PRO A 157 5.32 9.66 -5.66
C PRO A 157 4.66 10.69 -4.74
N GLN A 158 3.40 10.47 -4.37
CA GLN A 158 2.68 11.34 -3.44
C GLN A 158 3.32 11.30 -2.04
N THR A 159 3.52 10.11 -1.48
CA THR A 159 4.21 9.92 -0.19
C THR A 159 5.62 10.51 -0.24
N LYS A 160 6.38 10.25 -1.31
CA LYS A 160 7.74 10.77 -1.51
C LYS A 160 7.80 12.29 -1.41
N ASN A 161 6.91 12.98 -2.12
CA ASN A 161 6.93 14.43 -2.21
C ASN A 161 6.42 15.11 -0.94
N ALA A 162 5.51 14.46 -0.21
CA ALA A 162 4.93 15.00 1.01
C ALA A 162 5.84 14.80 2.23
N MET A 163 6.57 13.67 2.30
CA MET A 163 7.37 13.36 3.47
C MET A 163 8.70 14.11 3.54
N LEU A 164 9.21 14.22 4.76
CA LEU A 164 10.52 14.75 5.10
C LEU A 164 11.59 13.67 4.97
N TRP A 165 12.78 14.11 4.55
CA TRP A 165 13.93 13.27 4.30
C TRP A 165 15.15 13.75 5.10
N PRO A 166 16.04 12.85 5.54
CA PRO A 166 17.30 13.24 6.16
C PRO A 166 18.19 13.98 5.13
N GLY A 167 18.53 15.23 5.43
CA GLY A 167 19.45 16.02 4.64
C GLY A 167 20.89 15.92 5.17
N TYR A 168 21.85 15.86 4.27
CA TYR A 168 23.28 15.82 4.59
C TYR A 168 24.06 16.91 3.86
N GLN A 169 24.88 17.67 4.57
CA GLN A 169 25.83 18.61 3.96
C GLN A 169 27.25 18.07 4.15
N ASN A 170 27.95 17.78 3.05
CA ASN A 170 29.29 17.16 3.08
C ASN A 170 29.32 15.89 3.96
N GLY A 171 28.27 15.07 3.89
CA GLY A 171 28.10 13.86 4.70
C GLY A 171 27.67 14.08 6.16
N GLN A 172 27.58 15.33 6.64
CA GLN A 172 27.09 15.65 7.98
C GLN A 172 25.57 15.81 7.97
N TRP A 173 24.87 15.16 8.91
CA TRP A 173 23.42 15.32 9.07
C TRP A 173 23.07 16.77 9.44
N VAL A 174 22.11 17.36 8.72
CA VAL A 174 21.68 18.76 8.90
C VAL A 174 20.18 18.92 9.17
N GLY A 175 19.51 17.81 9.48
CA GLY A 175 18.07 17.81 9.80
C GLY A 175 17.19 17.17 8.72
N CYS A 176 15.90 17.17 9.02
CA CYS A 176 14.86 16.72 8.10
C CYS A 176 14.46 17.85 7.15
N ARG A 177 14.28 17.52 5.87
CA ARG A 177 14.07 18.45 4.76
C ARG A 177 12.91 17.96 3.88
N PRO A 178 12.02 18.84 3.41
CA PRO A 178 11.13 18.52 2.30
C PRO A 178 11.91 18.41 0.99
N LEU A 179 11.29 17.87 -0.06
CA LEU A 179 11.86 17.85 -1.42
C LEU A 179 11.57 19.11 -2.24
N VAL A 180 10.74 20.02 -1.71
CA VAL A 180 10.29 21.27 -2.36
C VAL A 180 10.71 22.51 -1.58
#